data_AF-A0A381NNU9-F1
#
_entry.id   AF-A0A381NNU9-F1
#
_cell.length_a   1.000
_cell.length_b   1.000
_cell.length_c   1.000
_cell.angle_alpha   90.00
_cell.angle_beta   90.00
_cell.angle_gamma   90.00
#
_symmetry.space_group_name_H-M   'P 1'
#
loop_
_entity.id
_entity.type
_entity.pdbx_description
1 polymer ?
#
loop_
_entity_poly.entity_id
_entity_poly.type
_entity_poly.pdbx_seq_one_letter_code
_entity_poly.pdbx_strand_id
1 'polypeptide(L)'
;MKKENKLKLNDFNIDNIDTIKNKYKYFLISNLFDLEKSNHNNYKINLNSLAIRHPNRKYLQTYIDRNFINQNFIIDDFIQNEPKIKKMKKFDKKAIDLSKNKNNILNFESENLAKIFIKQNKPNKAIKIYKKLILKNSEKKAYFAKKIEELNN
;
A
#
# COMPACT_ATOMS: atom_id res chain seq x y z
N MET A 1 24.92 1.23 -20.81
CA MET A 1 23.95 1.05 -19.71
C MET A 1 24.66 0.37 -18.54
N LYS A 2 25.11 1.12 -17.53
CA LYS A 2 25.68 0.52 -16.31
C LYS A 2 24.51 0.21 -15.37
N LYS A 3 24.34 -1.07 -15.03
CA LYS A 3 23.36 -1.51 -14.02
C LYS A 3 23.82 -1.00 -12.66
N GLU A 4 23.01 -0.18 -12.01
CA GLU A 4 23.22 0.18 -10.61
C GLU A 4 23.05 -1.06 -9.75
N ASN A 5 24.15 -1.60 -9.23
CA ASN A 5 24.14 -2.63 -8.22
C ASN A 5 23.70 -2.00 -6.90
N LYS A 6 22.41 -2.16 -6.55
CA LYS A 6 21.94 -1.89 -5.19
C LYS A 6 22.50 -2.97 -4.26
N LEU A 7 23.52 -2.60 -3.49
CA LEU A 7 24.01 -3.38 -2.34
C LEU A 7 22.82 -3.74 -1.43
N LYS A 8 22.65 -5.02 -1.10
CA LYS A 8 21.62 -5.47 -0.17
C LYS A 8 22.19 -5.40 1.25
N LEU A 9 21.33 -5.08 2.22
CA LEU A 9 21.73 -4.90 3.63
C LEU A 9 22.44 -6.12 4.23
N ASN A 10 22.22 -7.30 3.65
CA ASN A 10 22.77 -8.58 4.09
C ASN A 10 24.19 -8.85 3.56
N ASP A 11 24.77 -7.95 2.75
CA ASP A 11 26.10 -8.13 2.17
C ASP A 11 27.23 -7.72 3.13
N PHE A 12 26.91 -7.19 4.32
CA PHE A 12 27.87 -6.89 5.37
C PHE A 12 27.95 -8.08 6.34
N ASN A 13 28.98 -8.92 6.21
CA ASN A 13 29.39 -9.81 7.28
C ASN A 13 29.92 -8.96 8.44
N ILE A 14 29.07 -8.78 9.44
CA ILE A 14 29.36 -8.00 10.64
C ILE A 14 30.14 -8.88 11.64
N ASP A 15 31.33 -9.32 11.23
CA ASP A 15 32.15 -10.20 12.09
C ASP A 15 32.94 -9.43 13.15
N ASN A 16 32.70 -8.12 13.32
CA ASN A 16 33.52 -7.35 14.25
C ASN A 16 32.85 -6.06 14.77
N ILE A 17 31.59 -6.17 15.23
CA ILE A 17 30.84 -5.08 15.90
C ILE A 17 31.68 -4.41 16.99
N ASP A 18 32.41 -5.20 17.77
CA ASP A 18 33.20 -4.71 18.90
C ASP A 18 34.38 -3.84 18.46
N THR A 19 35.02 -4.18 17.32
CA THR A 19 36.04 -3.31 16.74
C THR A 19 35.47 -2.01 16.21
N ILE A 20 34.25 -2.02 15.65
CA ILE A 20 33.57 -0.82 15.14
C ILE A 20 33.17 0.08 16.30
N LYS A 21 32.66 -0.49 17.40
CA LYS A 21 32.34 0.23 18.65
C LYS A 21 33.57 0.89 19.25
N ASN A 22 34.70 0.18 19.30
CA ASN A 22 35.95 0.71 19.85
C ASN A 22 36.56 1.79 18.95
N LYS A 23 36.55 1.59 17.62
CA LYS A 23 37.12 2.55 16.65
C LYS A 23 36.28 3.82 16.52
N TYR A 24 34.96 3.70 16.58
CA TYR A 24 34.03 4.81 16.43
C TYR A 24 33.14 4.94 17.65
N LYS A 25 33.74 5.30 18.78
CA LYS A 25 33.08 5.42 20.09
C LYS A 25 31.82 6.32 20.10
N TYR A 26 31.74 7.28 19.17
CA TYR A 26 30.61 8.21 19.02
C TYR A 26 29.64 7.84 17.89
N PHE A 27 29.89 6.76 17.15
CA PHE A 27 29.03 6.32 16.06
C PHE A 27 27.83 5.55 16.61
N LEU A 28 26.69 6.23 16.66
CA LEU A 28 25.47 5.72 17.31
C LEU A 28 24.88 4.48 16.63
N ILE A 29 25.17 4.28 15.34
CA ILE A 29 24.61 3.21 14.51
C ILE A 29 25.14 1.82 14.91
N SER A 30 26.38 1.70 15.42
CA SER A 30 26.90 0.39 15.86
C SER A 30 26.11 -0.18 17.04
N ASN A 31 25.68 0.70 17.96
CA ASN A 31 24.86 0.35 19.10
C ASN A 31 23.41 0.00 18.70
N LEU A 32 22.97 0.35 17.49
CA LEU A 32 21.66 0.00 16.96
C LEU A 32 21.56 -1.50 16.61
N PHE A 33 22.68 -2.13 16.24
CA PHE A 33 22.73 -3.55 15.93
C PHE A 33 22.59 -4.45 17.18
N ASP A 34 22.97 -3.96 18.37
CA ASP A 34 22.77 -4.70 19.62
C ASP A 34 21.31 -4.67 20.09
N LEU A 35 20.56 -3.62 19.71
CA LEU A 35 19.15 -3.48 20.07
C LEU A 35 18.27 -4.56 19.44
N GLU A 36 18.65 -5.07 18.26
CA GLU A 36 17.94 -6.16 17.59
C GLU A 36 18.17 -7.52 18.28
N LYS A 37 19.26 -7.67 19.05
CA LYS A 37 19.67 -8.94 19.68
C LYS A 37 19.41 -9.02 21.19
N SER A 38 19.16 -7.89 21.86
CA SER A 38 18.95 -7.89 23.32
C SER A 38 17.53 -8.32 23.69
N ASN A 39 17.40 -9.28 24.62
CA ASN A 39 16.11 -9.62 25.25
C ASN A 39 15.38 -8.34 25.74
N HIS A 40 14.06 -8.29 25.53
CA HIS A 40 13.21 -7.09 25.61
C HIS A 40 13.39 -6.18 26.84
N ASN A 41 13.83 -6.69 28.00
CA ASN A 41 14.05 -5.87 29.19
C ASN A 41 15.32 -5.01 29.13
N ASN A 42 16.37 -5.50 28.45
CA ASN A 42 17.62 -4.76 28.28
C ASN A 42 17.53 -3.74 27.14
N TYR A 43 16.56 -3.89 26.23
CA TYR A 43 16.29 -2.95 25.14
C TYR A 43 16.04 -1.54 25.66
N LYS A 44 15.14 -1.37 26.64
CA LYS A 44 14.81 -0.05 27.22
C LYS A 44 16.01 0.60 27.91
N ILE A 45 16.82 -0.18 28.62
CA ILE A 45 18.04 0.30 29.30
C ILE A 45 19.09 0.75 28.28
N ASN A 46 19.33 -0.07 27.25
CA ASN A 46 20.28 0.23 26.18
C ASN A 46 19.84 1.46 25.39
N LEU A 47 18.58 1.52 25.00
CA LEU A 47 18.01 2.63 24.24
C LEU A 47 18.01 3.95 25.03
N ASN A 48 17.72 3.91 26.34
CA ASN A 48 17.89 5.05 27.24
C ASN A 48 19.36 5.51 27.27
N SER A 49 20.32 4.57 27.34
CA SER A 49 21.74 4.90 27.33
C SER A 49 22.22 5.52 26.01
N LEU A 50 21.62 5.14 24.88
CA LEU A 50 21.86 5.75 23.56
C LEU A 50 21.21 7.12 23.46
N ALA A 51 19.99 7.27 23.96
CA ALA A 51 19.25 8.53 23.96
C ALA A 51 19.94 9.60 24.81
N ILE A 52 20.60 9.23 25.92
CA ILE A 52 21.40 10.16 26.75
C ILE A 52 22.47 10.90 25.92
N ARG A 53 22.97 10.29 24.83
CA ARG A 53 24.00 10.87 23.96
C ARG A 53 23.45 11.65 22.76
N HIS A 54 22.13 11.80 22.63
CA HIS A 54 21.51 12.49 21.50
C HIS A 54 20.94 13.86 21.92
N PRO A 55 21.17 14.95 21.15
CA PRO A 55 20.66 16.29 21.50
C PRO A 55 19.14 16.32 21.68
N ASN A 56 18.39 15.54 20.90
CA ASN A 56 16.93 15.43 21.00
C ASN A 56 16.44 14.21 21.82
N ARG A 57 17.10 13.86 22.93
CA ARG A 57 16.77 12.68 23.76
C ARG A 57 15.31 12.60 24.18
N LYS A 58 14.71 13.74 24.53
CA LYS A 58 13.34 13.81 25.07
C LYS A 58 12.32 13.38 24.02
N TYR A 59 12.53 13.81 22.78
CA TYR A 59 11.70 13.42 21.64
C TYR A 59 11.83 11.92 21.35
N LEU A 60 13.06 11.40 21.28
CA LEU A 60 13.31 9.98 21.03
C LEU A 60 12.69 9.10 22.12
N GLN A 61 12.87 9.45 23.40
CA GLN A 61 12.24 8.75 24.51
C GLN A 61 10.71 8.69 24.33
N THR A 62 10.07 9.82 24.06
CA THR A 62 8.61 9.86 23.86
C THR A 62 8.15 9.09 22.62
N TYR A 63 8.95 9.10 21.55
CA TYR A 63 8.64 8.36 20.33
C TYR A 63 8.72 6.86 20.58
N ILE A 64 9.77 6.41 21.26
CA ILE A 64 9.94 5.01 21.64
C ILE A 64 8.82 4.62 22.58
N ASP A 65 8.59 5.34 23.67
CA ASP A 65 7.54 4.96 24.65
C ASP A 65 6.15 4.87 23.99
N ARG A 66 5.87 5.70 22.96
CA ARG A 66 4.63 5.63 22.18
C ARG A 66 4.57 4.47 21.18
N ASN A 67 5.68 4.15 20.53
CA ASN A 67 5.73 3.16 19.44
C ASN A 67 6.26 1.80 19.90
N PHE A 68 6.67 1.67 21.16
CA PHE A 68 7.17 0.43 21.71
C PHE A 68 6.01 -0.51 21.99
N ILE A 69 5.89 -1.51 21.14
CA ILE A 69 4.92 -2.59 21.28
C ILE A 69 5.59 -3.65 22.17
N ASN A 70 5.11 -3.78 23.42
CA ASN A 70 5.56 -4.84 24.31
C ASN A 70 4.94 -6.17 23.88
N GLN A 71 5.63 -6.87 22.98
CA GLN A 71 5.15 -8.12 22.38
C GLN A 71 4.84 -9.20 23.41
N ASN A 72 5.67 -9.34 24.45
CA ASN A 72 5.45 -10.32 25.51
C ASN A 72 4.17 -10.01 26.29
N PHE A 73 3.96 -8.75 26.66
CA PHE A 73 2.73 -8.32 27.33
C PHE A 73 1.49 -8.62 26.49
N ILE A 74 1.54 -8.37 25.16
CA ILE A 74 0.42 -8.65 24.25
C ILE A 74 0.15 -10.15 24.16
N ILE A 75 1.20 -10.98 24.12
CA ILE A 75 1.05 -12.44 24.09
C ILE A 75 0.45 -12.94 25.41
N ASP A 76 0.95 -12.47 26.55
CA ASP A 76 0.44 -12.85 27.87
C ASP A 76 -1.02 -12.43 28.06
N ASP A 77 -1.36 -11.19 27.69
CA ASP A 77 -2.73 -10.67 27.73
C ASP A 77 -3.67 -11.45 26.80
N PHE A 78 -3.19 -11.83 25.61
CA PHE A 78 -3.96 -12.65 24.67
C PHE A 78 -4.24 -14.06 25.20
N ILE A 79 -3.24 -14.70 25.83
CA ILE A 79 -3.40 -16.03 26.44
C ILE A 79 -4.34 -15.95 27.65
N GLN A 80 -4.20 -14.94 28.51
CA GLN A 80 -5.04 -14.77 29.70
C GLN A 80 -6.50 -14.45 29.36
N ASN A 81 -6.73 -13.59 28.37
CA ASN A 81 -8.07 -13.12 28.04
C ASN A 81 -8.82 -14.00 27.05
N GLU A 82 -8.16 -15.00 26.44
CA GLU A 82 -8.68 -15.90 25.40
C GLU A 82 -9.73 -15.23 24.48
N PRO A 83 -9.39 -14.14 23.79
CA PRO A 83 -10.37 -13.28 23.15
C PRO A 83 -11.13 -14.05 22.05
N LYS A 84 -12.44 -14.22 22.23
CA LYS A 84 -13.31 -14.87 21.24
C LYS A 84 -13.87 -13.86 20.25
N ILE A 85 -13.77 -14.16 18.96
CA ILE A 85 -14.45 -13.39 17.91
C ILE A 85 -15.96 -13.54 18.12
N LYS A 86 -16.63 -12.46 18.51
CA LYS A 86 -18.10 -12.45 18.61
C LYS A 86 -18.67 -12.72 17.22
N LYS A 87 -19.45 -13.80 17.09
CA LYS A 87 -20.19 -14.06 15.85
C LYS A 87 -21.09 -12.85 15.59
N MET A 88 -20.93 -12.25 14.41
CA MET A 88 -21.77 -11.15 13.98
C MET A 88 -23.22 -11.66 14.05
N LYS A 89 -24.08 -11.00 14.87
CA LYS A 89 -25.51 -11.32 14.87
C LYS A 89 -25.96 -11.25 13.42
N LYS A 90 -26.66 -12.29 12.94
CA LYS A 90 -27.29 -12.26 11.62
C LYS A 90 -28.25 -11.08 11.63
N PHE A 91 -27.80 -9.93 11.15
CA PHE A 91 -28.74 -8.89 10.78
C PHE A 91 -29.55 -9.48 9.65
N ASP A 92 -30.88 -9.46 9.77
CA ASP A 92 -31.81 -9.67 8.66
C ASP A 92 -31.70 -8.52 7.66
N LYS A 93 -30.49 -8.28 7.15
CA LYS A 93 -30.27 -7.51 5.95
C LYS A 93 -30.86 -8.38 4.86
N LYS A 94 -32.13 -8.12 4.50
CA LYS A 94 -32.68 -8.46 3.18
C LYS A 94 -31.53 -8.29 2.21
N ALA A 95 -31.03 -9.39 1.63
CA ALA A 95 -29.87 -9.34 0.76
C ALA A 95 -30.16 -8.28 -0.31
N ILE A 96 -29.53 -7.11 -0.17
CA ILE A 96 -29.66 -6.06 -1.16
C ILE A 96 -28.93 -6.62 -2.37
N ASP A 97 -29.72 -7.03 -3.36
CA ASP A 97 -29.19 -7.47 -4.62
C ASP A 97 -28.45 -6.29 -5.27
N LEU A 98 -27.14 -6.26 -5.08
CA LEU A 98 -26.25 -5.23 -5.62
C LEU A 98 -26.27 -5.22 -7.16
N SER A 99 -26.78 -6.28 -7.80
CA SER A 99 -26.98 -6.30 -9.25
C SER A 99 -28.08 -5.36 -9.73
N LYS A 100 -29.04 -4.98 -8.85
CA LYS A 100 -30.11 -4.02 -9.17
C LYS A 100 -29.62 -2.59 -9.21
N ASN A 101 -28.56 -2.24 -8.49
CA ASN A 101 -27.96 -0.90 -8.57
C ASN A 101 -27.00 -0.80 -9.78
N LYS A 102 -27.46 -1.22 -10.96
CA LYS A 102 -26.81 -0.97 -12.26
C LYS A 102 -27.08 0.45 -12.76
N ASN A 103 -27.30 1.40 -11.86
CA ASN A 103 -27.55 2.77 -12.23
C ASN A 103 -26.20 3.47 -12.45
N ASN A 104 -25.93 3.78 -13.72
CA ASN A 104 -25.06 4.87 -14.21
C ASN A 104 -23.69 4.54 -14.82
N ILE A 105 -23.27 3.28 -14.95
CA ILE A 105 -22.13 2.94 -15.84
C ILE A 105 -22.49 3.11 -17.32
N LEU A 106 -23.78 3.15 -17.66
CA LEU A 106 -24.29 3.30 -19.03
C LEU A 106 -24.03 4.68 -19.67
N ASN A 107 -23.62 5.68 -18.90
CA ASN A 107 -23.37 7.03 -19.40
C ASN A 107 -21.89 7.32 -19.72
N PHE A 108 -20.98 6.38 -19.42
CA PHE A 108 -19.58 6.51 -19.77
C PHE A 108 -19.37 6.10 -21.23
N GLU A 109 -19.01 7.06 -22.06
CA GLU A 109 -18.78 6.88 -23.50
C GLU A 109 -17.39 7.38 -23.85
N SER A 110 -16.56 6.51 -24.39
CA SER A 110 -15.23 6.85 -24.88
C SER A 110 -14.95 6.13 -26.19
N GLU A 111 -14.02 6.65 -26.98
CA GLU A 111 -13.57 6.01 -28.22
C GLU A 111 -13.04 4.60 -27.97
N ASN A 112 -12.28 4.41 -26.88
CA ASN A 112 -11.76 3.10 -26.50
C ASN A 112 -12.90 2.11 -26.20
N LEU A 113 -13.97 2.57 -25.53
CA LEU A 113 -15.15 1.73 -25.29
C LEU A 113 -15.82 1.32 -26.60
N ALA A 114 -15.93 2.21 -27.59
CA ALA A 114 -16.43 1.87 -28.92
C ALA A 114 -15.54 0.81 -29.60
N LYS A 115 -14.20 0.97 -29.56
CA LYS A 115 -13.25 -0.02 -30.08
C LYS A 115 -13.39 -1.39 -29.42
N ILE A 116 -13.60 -1.44 -28.10
CA ILE A 116 -13.85 -2.68 -27.37
C ILE A 116 -15.13 -3.37 -27.89
N PHE A 117 -16.21 -2.62 -28.13
CA PHE A 117 -17.43 -3.19 -28.68
C PHE A 117 -17.28 -3.72 -30.11
N ILE A 118 -16.46 -3.09 -30.94
CA ILE A 118 -16.11 -3.60 -32.27
C ILE A 118 -15.39 -4.95 -32.13
N LYS A 119 -14.37 -5.03 -31.26
CA LYS A 119 -13.64 -6.28 -30.97
C LYS A 119 -14.53 -7.39 -30.41
N GLN A 120 -15.61 -7.03 -29.73
CA GLN A 120 -16.61 -7.97 -29.21
C GLN A 120 -17.69 -8.35 -30.23
N ASN A 121 -17.52 -8.01 -31.52
CA ASN A 121 -18.51 -8.22 -32.59
C ASN A 121 -19.90 -7.62 -32.28
N LYS A 122 -19.92 -6.45 -31.61
CA LYS A 122 -21.15 -5.70 -31.26
C LYS A 122 -21.17 -4.31 -31.92
N PRO A 123 -21.23 -4.23 -33.27
CA PRO A 123 -21.11 -2.97 -34.01
C PRO A 123 -22.23 -1.97 -33.66
N ASN A 124 -23.47 -2.46 -33.46
CA ASN A 124 -24.61 -1.62 -33.07
C ASN A 124 -24.38 -0.81 -31.79
N LYS A 125 -23.61 -1.34 -30.84
CA LYS A 125 -23.26 -0.62 -29.60
C LYS A 125 -22.16 0.40 -29.84
N ALA A 126 -21.17 0.07 -30.66
CA ALA A 126 -20.11 0.99 -31.06
C ALA A 126 -20.67 2.21 -31.82
N ILE A 127 -21.61 2.00 -32.76
CA ILE A 127 -22.27 3.07 -33.51
C ILE A 127 -23.02 4.02 -32.56
N LYS A 128 -23.75 3.50 -31.56
CA LYS A 128 -24.44 4.34 -30.57
C LYS A 128 -23.47 5.22 -29.77
N ILE A 129 -22.31 4.68 -29.40
CA ILE A 129 -21.28 5.44 -28.68
C ILE A 129 -20.69 6.53 -29.59
N TYR A 130 -20.33 6.20 -30.84
CA TYR A 130 -19.82 7.21 -31.77
C TYR A 130 -20.83 8.33 -32.05
N LYS A 131 -22.12 8.00 -32.19
CA LYS A 131 -23.19 9.03 -32.33
C LYS A 131 -23.23 9.97 -31.14
N LYS A 132 -23.11 9.46 -29.91
CA LYS A 132 -23.09 10.31 -28.71
C LYS A 132 -21.79 11.09 -28.55
N LEU A 133 -20.65 10.53 -28.99
CA LEU A 133 -19.37 11.26 -29.04
C LEU A 133 -19.42 12.41 -30.05
N ILE A 134 -20.12 12.27 -31.18
CA ILE A 134 -20.35 13.39 -32.12
C ILE A 134 -21.10 14.54 -31.43
N LEU A 135 -22.10 14.22 -30.61
CA LEU A 135 -22.87 15.23 -29.88
C LEU A 135 -22.03 15.94 -28.80
N LYS A 136 -21.12 15.22 -28.13
CA LYS A 136 -20.25 15.78 -27.09
C LYS A 136 -19.02 16.51 -27.64
N ASN A 137 -18.51 16.09 -28.80
CA ASN A 137 -17.26 16.56 -29.39
C ASN A 137 -17.45 16.93 -30.86
N SER A 138 -18.10 18.08 -31.11
CA SER A 138 -18.47 18.55 -32.44
C SER A 138 -17.28 18.73 -33.39
N GLU A 139 -16.10 19.11 -32.87
CA GLU A 139 -14.86 19.27 -33.64
C GLU A 139 -14.41 17.99 -34.36
N LYS A 140 -14.70 16.81 -33.80
CA LYS A 140 -14.28 15.51 -34.33
C LYS A 140 -15.40 14.79 -35.11
N LYS A 141 -16.45 15.52 -35.51
CA LYS A 141 -17.64 14.94 -36.16
C LYS A 141 -17.29 14.13 -37.42
N ALA A 142 -16.45 14.68 -38.31
CA ALA A 142 -16.07 14.00 -39.56
C ALA A 142 -15.35 12.67 -39.31
N TYR A 143 -14.47 12.63 -38.30
CA TYR A 143 -13.75 11.42 -37.91
C TYR A 143 -14.70 10.31 -37.44
N PHE A 144 -15.64 10.64 -36.54
CA PHE A 144 -16.60 9.67 -36.04
C PHE A 144 -17.63 9.25 -37.10
N ALA A 145 -18.01 10.13 -38.03
CA ALA A 145 -18.90 9.79 -39.14
C ALA A 145 -18.27 8.71 -40.04
N LYS A 146 -17.01 8.90 -40.44
CA LYS A 146 -16.26 7.90 -41.21
C LYS A 146 -16.19 6.54 -40.50
N LYS A 147 -15.96 6.54 -39.17
CA LYS A 147 -15.95 5.31 -38.37
C LYS A 147 -17.31 4.60 -38.30
N ILE A 148 -18.41 5.35 -38.42
CA ILE A 148 -19.75 4.75 -38.47
C ILE A 148 -20.01 4.13 -39.85
N GLU A 149 -19.58 4.79 -40.93
CA GLU A 149 -19.68 4.25 -42.30
C GLU A 149 -18.88 2.95 -42.45
N GLU A 150 -17.63 2.93 -41.96
CA GLU A 150 -16.79 1.72 -41.93
C GLU A 150 -17.42 0.53 -41.18
N LEU A 151 -18.33 0.78 -40.24
CA LEU A 151 -19.00 -0.26 -39.45
C LEU A 151 -20.36 -0.70 -40.02
N ASN A 152 -20.91 0.04 -40.98
CA ASN A 152 -22.16 -0.29 -41.66
C ASN A 152 -21.94 -1.04 -42.97
N ASN A 153 -20.72 -1.01 -43.51
CA ASN A 153 -20.26 -1.81 -44.65
C ASN A 153 -19.75 -3.18 -44.19
#